data_AF-A0A933FHP5-F1
#
_entry.id   AF-A0A933FHP5-F1
#
_cell.length_a   1.000
_cell.length_b   1.000
_cell.length_c   1.000
_cell.angle_alpha   90.00
_cell.angle_beta   90.00
_cell.angle_gamma   90.00
#
_symmetry.space_group_name_H-M   'P 1'
#
loop_
_entity.id
_entity.type
_entity.pdbx_description
1 polymer ?
#
loop_
_entity_poly.entity_id
_entity_poly.type
_entity_poly.pdbx_seq_one_letter_code
_entity_poly.pdbx_strand_id
1 'polypeptide(L)' 'MAFEGVLEGSYLSPRPAEALVSVPEVRAVEGLGLEGDRYFLRDGTYSEKHAPVFAPCLRPSLGLQMSRD' A
#
# COMPACT_ATOMS: atom_id res chain seq x y z
N MET A 1 -14.30 1.08 -19.82
CA MET A 1 -14.37 2.43 -19.23
C MET A 1 -13.09 2.64 -18.44
N ALA A 2 -12.32 3.67 -18.77
CA ALA A 2 -11.19 4.09 -17.97
C ALA A 2 -11.70 5.03 -16.86
N PHE A 3 -11.12 4.90 -15.66
CA PHE A 3 -11.35 5.84 -14.57
C PHE A 3 -10.32 6.97 -14.67
N GLU A 4 -10.77 8.21 -14.48
CA GLU A 4 -9.90 9.39 -14.41
C GLU A 4 -9.98 9.98 -13.00
N GLY A 5 -8.84 10.37 -12.46
CA GLY A 5 -8.72 10.98 -11.14
C GLY A 5 -7.42 11.78 -11.02
N VAL A 6 -7.40 12.72 -10.08
CA VAL A 6 -6.23 13.57 -9.77
C VAL A 6 -5.69 13.17 -8.40
N LEU A 7 -4.37 13.09 -8.30
CA LEU A 7 -3.68 12.85 -7.04
C LEU A 7 -3.55 14.17 -6.27
N GLU A 8 -4.26 14.29 -5.15
CA GLU A 8 -4.23 15.49 -4.29
C GLU A 8 -3.02 15.52 -3.33
N GLY A 9 -2.45 14.36 -3.00
CA GLY A 9 -1.29 14.28 -2.13
C GLY A 9 -0.82 12.85 -1.89
N SER A 10 0.46 12.73 -1.54
CA SER A 10 1.10 11.46 -1.19
C SER A 10 1.58 11.54 0.24
N TYR A 11 1.38 10.47 1.01
CA TYR A 11 1.73 10.42 2.42
C TYR A 11 2.37 9.07 2.74
N LEU A 12 3.55 9.09 3.35
CA LEU A 12 4.33 7.88 3.68
C LEU A 12 4.60 7.82 5.18
N SER A 13 4.74 6.60 5.70
CA SER A 13 5.23 6.40 7.07
C SER A 13 6.48 5.55 7.03
N PRO A 14 7.66 6.09 7.41
CA PRO A 14 8.91 5.35 7.31
C PRO A 14 9.03 4.24 8.37
N ARG A 15 8.22 4.28 9.44
CA ARG A 15 8.24 3.28 10.53
C ARG A 15 6.84 2.89 11.02
N PRO A 16 6.68 1.69 11.59
CA PRO A 16 5.42 1.29 12.22
C PRO A 16 4.96 2.29 13.30
N ALA A 17 3.66 2.56 13.33
CA ALA A 17 3.00 3.46 14.29
C ALA A 17 3.50 4.92 14.31
N GLU A 18 4.34 5.35 13.36
CA GLU A 18 4.70 6.77 13.21
C GLU A 18 3.66 7.52 12.36
N ALA A 19 3.63 8.84 12.54
CA ALA A 19 2.77 9.74 11.78
C ALA A 19 3.09 9.68 10.28
N LEU A 20 2.05 9.82 9.46
CA LEU A 20 2.20 9.96 8.02
C LEU A 20 2.81 11.33 7.67
N VAL A 21 3.80 11.32 6.80
CA VAL A 21 4.50 12.51 6.31
C VAL A 21 4.08 12.76 4.87
N SER A 22 3.63 13.98 4.59
CA SER A 22 3.33 14.41 3.21
C SER A 22 4.61 14.50 2.39
N VAL A 23 4.60 13.92 1.19
CA VAL A 23 5.71 13.96 0.24
C VAL A 23 5.25 14.53 -1.11
N PRO A 24 6.06 15.38 -1.75
CA PRO A 24 5.69 15.99 -3.03
C PRO A 24 5.76 14.99 -4.20
N GLU A 25 6.62 13.98 -4.08
CA GLU A 25 6.82 12.93 -5.07
C GLU A 25 7.15 11.61 -4.37
N VAL A 26 6.82 10.51 -5.03
CA VAL A 26 7.15 9.16 -4.57
C VAL A 26 7.35 8.23 -5.75
N ARG A 27 8.24 7.26 -5.60
CA ARG A 27 8.47 6.22 -6.60
C ARG A 27 7.70 4.96 -6.26
N ALA A 28 6.82 4.53 -7.16
CA ALA A 28 6.21 3.21 -7.10
C ALA A 28 7.14 2.17 -7.74
N VAL A 29 7.42 1.10 -7.01
CA VAL A 29 8.18 -0.06 -7.49
C VAL A 29 7.29 -1.29 -7.46
N GLU A 30 7.13 -1.91 -8.63
CA GLU A 30 6.27 -3.09 -8.78
C GLU A 30 6.68 -4.21 -7.82
N GLY A 31 5.68 -4.80 -7.14
CA GLY A 31 5.88 -5.87 -6.16
C GLY A 31 6.48 -5.43 -4.81
N LEU A 32 6.96 -4.19 -4.66
CA LEU A 32 7.54 -3.67 -3.41
C LEU A 32 6.74 -2.53 -2.79
N GLY A 33 5.98 -1.77 -3.59
CA GLY A 33 5.18 -0.64 -3.12
C GLY A 33 5.88 0.70 -3.32
N LEU A 34 5.68 1.63 -2.40
CA LEU A 34 6.19 3.00 -2.50
C LEU A 34 7.53 3.14 -1.77
N GLU A 35 8.56 3.58 -2.49
CA GLU A 35 9.90 3.78 -1.91
C GLU A 35 9.84 4.74 -0.71
N GLY A 36 10.43 4.33 0.41
CA GLY A 36 10.43 5.10 1.66
C GLY A 36 9.25 4.84 2.61
N ASP A 37 8.26 4.05 2.20
CA ASP A 37 7.21 3.57 3.12
C ASP A 37 7.65 2.32 3.89
N ARG A 38 7.13 2.13 5.10
CA ARG A 38 7.42 0.99 5.97
C ARG A 38 7.18 -0.38 5.30
N TYR A 39 6.20 -0.47 4.41
CA TYR A 39 5.92 -1.73 3.71
C TYR A 39 6.91 -2.03 2.58
N PHE A 40 7.62 -1.02 2.06
CA PHE A 40 8.67 -1.20 1.07
C PHE A 40 9.88 -1.95 1.65
N LEU A 41 10.23 -1.61 2.90
CA LEU A 41 11.27 -2.31 3.66
C LEU A 41 10.79 -3.64 4.26
N ARG A 42 9.49 -3.97 4.08
CA ARG A 42 8.79 -5.08 4.74
C ARG A 42 8.94 -5.02 6.27
N ASP A 43 9.17 -3.83 6.81
CA ASP A 43 9.48 -3.60 8.21
C ASP A 43 8.19 -3.21 8.94
N GLY A 44 7.38 -4.22 9.24
CA GLY A 44 6.08 -4.08 9.89
C GLY A 44 5.13 -5.23 9.60
N THR A 45 4.29 -5.56 10.57
CA THR A 45 3.22 -6.55 10.42
C THR A 45 1.96 -5.86 9.91
N TYR A 46 1.47 -6.30 8.74
CA TYR A 46 0.14 -5.91 8.28
C TYR A 46 -0.90 -6.50 9.24
N SER A 47 -1.84 -5.67 9.72
CA SER A 47 -2.94 -6.10 10.57
C SER A 47 -4.25 -5.98 9.81
N GLU A 48 -4.89 -7.12 9.55
CA GLU A 48 -6.20 -7.20 8.87
C GLU A 48 -7.31 -6.46 9.63
N LYS A 49 -7.14 -6.17 10.93
CA LYS A 49 -8.12 -5.41 11.73
C LYS A 49 -8.41 -4.02 11.17
N HIS A 50 -7.51 -3.44 10.40
CA HIS A 50 -7.64 -2.09 9.81
C HIS A 50 -7.69 -2.10 8.28
N ALA A 51 -7.79 -3.28 7.68
CA ALA A 51 -7.96 -3.39 6.23
C ALA A 51 -9.30 -2.72 5.84
N PRO A 52 -9.32 -1.84 4.83
CA PRO A 52 -10.59 -1.40 4.27
C PRO A 52 -11.30 -2.64 3.75
N VAL A 53 -12.57 -2.82 4.12
CA VAL A 53 -13.40 -3.89 3.59
C VAL A 53 -13.73 -3.52 2.15
N PHE A 54 -12.80 -3.76 1.23
CA PHE A 54 -13.05 -3.60 -0.19
C PHE A 54 -13.98 -4.74 -0.62
N ALA A 55 -15.27 -4.44 -0.78
CA ALA A 55 -16.17 -5.29 -1.52
C ALA A 55 -15.59 -5.46 -2.95
N PRO A 56 -15.38 -6.70 -3.42
CA PRO A 56 -14.39 -6.97 -4.46
C PRO A 56 -14.88 -6.57 -5.85
N CYS A 57 -14.15 -5.65 -6.47
CA CYS A 57 -14.05 -5.54 -7.93
C CYS A 57 -12.66 -5.97 -8.39
N LEU A 58 -12.14 -7.11 -7.90
CA LEU A 58 -10.90 -7.70 -8.38
C LEU A 58 -11.20 -9.08 -8.96
N ARG A 59 -10.88 -9.23 -10.25
CA ARG A 59 -11.03 -10.51 -10.98
C ARG A 59 -10.12 -11.56 -10.37
N PRO A 60 -10.58 -12.82 -10.24
CA PRO A 60 -9.77 -13.90 -9.69
C PRO A 60 -8.79 -14.38 -10.77
N SER A 61 -7.53 -13.92 -10.76
CA SER A 61 -6.48 -14.61 -11.53
C SER A 61 -5.05 -14.40 -11.06
N LEU A 62 -4.76 -13.52 -10.09
CA LEU A 62 -3.43 -13.46 -9.49
C LEU A 62 -3.48 -13.94 -8.06
N GLY A 63 -3.19 -15.23 -7.88
CA GLY A 63 -3.00 -15.87 -6.59
C GLY A 63 -1.82 -15.24 -5.86
N LEU A 64 -2.09 -14.29 -4.97
CA LEU A 64 -1.14 -13.86 -3.97
C LEU A 64 -1.24 -14.85 -2.80
N GLN A 65 -0.48 -15.95 -2.87
CA GLN A 65 -0.25 -16.80 -1.70
C GLN A 65 0.66 -16.03 -0.73
N MET A 66 0.07 -15.33 0.23
CA MET A 66 0.80 -14.86 1.40
C MET A 66 0.85 -16.02 2.39
N SER A 67 1.98 -16.71 2.44
CA SER A 67 2.26 -17.74 3.45
C SER A 67 2.21 -17.13 4.84
N ARG A 68 1.42 -17.76 5.71
CA ARG A 68 1.30 -17.44 7.14
C ARG A 68 2.29 -18.33 7.90
N ASP A 69 3.17 -17.73 8.68
CA ASP A 69 3.81 -18.38 9.83
C ASP A 69 3.06 -17.96 11.11
#